data_AF-A0A7S1YPA9-F1
#
_entry.id   AF-A0A7S1YPA9-F1
#
_cell.length_a   1.000
_cell.length_b   1.000
_cell.length_c   1.000
_cell.angle_alpha   90.00
_cell.angle_beta   90.00
_cell.angle_gamma   90.00
#
_symmetry.space_group_name_H-M   'P 1'
#
loop_
_entity.id
_entity.type
_entity.pdbx_description
1 polymer ?
#
loop_
_entity_poly.entity_id
_entity_poly.type
_entity_poly.pdbx_seq_one_letter_code
_entity_poly.pdbx_strand_id
1 'polypeptide(L)'
;PYPDDVFISCYFNFRSEDSYPNPINYEDFETESIFHFTSDFYPCTVLSRGDLNDYIVKLKNEFVILNFPRKAIMFTNTEYSSDQFVPDMFRHEMEIPDEMFPEKWMDL
;
A
#
# COMPACT_ATOMS: atom_id res chain seq x y z
N PRO A 1 -1.22 5.22 -15.54
CA PRO A 1 -0.21 5.18 -14.44
C PRO A 1 -0.97 5.32 -13.13
N TYR A 2 -0.56 4.63 -12.06
CA TYR A 2 -1.20 4.78 -10.75
C TYR A 2 -0.81 6.14 -10.13
N PRO A 3 -1.68 6.74 -9.29
CA PRO A 3 -1.35 7.94 -8.53
C PRO A 3 -0.13 7.74 -7.61
N ASP A 4 0.62 8.82 -7.34
CA ASP A 4 1.88 8.77 -6.56
C ASP A 4 1.64 8.44 -5.07
N ASP A 5 0.42 8.66 -4.59
CA ASP A 5 -0.05 8.37 -3.23
C ASP A 5 -0.46 6.90 -3.02
N VAL A 6 -0.38 6.07 -4.06
CA VAL A 6 -0.74 4.65 -3.97
C VAL A 6 0.53 3.80 -3.89
N PHE A 7 0.75 3.19 -2.72
CA PHE A 7 1.74 2.14 -2.56
C PHE A 7 1.18 0.80 -3.02
N ILE A 8 1.91 0.14 -3.92
CA ILE A 8 1.53 -1.15 -4.48
C ILE A 8 2.42 -2.23 -3.87
N SER A 9 1.76 -3.22 -3.27
CA SER A 9 2.43 -4.41 -2.75
C SER A 9 1.84 -5.67 -3.36
N CYS A 10 2.69 -6.66 -3.54
CA CYS A 10 2.34 -7.93 -4.18
C CYS A 10 2.71 -9.07 -3.25
N TYR A 11 1.81 -10.04 -3.11
CA TYR A 11 2.07 -11.25 -2.36
C TYR A 11 3.02 -12.17 -3.13
N PHE A 12 4.05 -12.69 -2.47
CA PHE A 12 4.95 -13.68 -3.06
C PHE A 12 5.28 -14.76 -2.04
N ASN A 13 5.10 -16.02 -2.43
CA ASN A 13 5.56 -17.15 -1.64
C ASN A 13 7.02 -17.49 -2.01
N PHE A 14 7.96 -17.02 -1.18
CA PHE A 14 9.34 -17.52 -1.21
C PHE A 14 9.39 -18.78 -0.35
N ARG A 15 9.39 -19.97 -0.97
CA ARG A 15 9.86 -21.15 -0.25
C ARG A 15 11.32 -20.90 0.12
N SER A 16 11.70 -21.21 1.36
CA SER A 16 12.96 -20.81 2.02
C SER A 16 14.26 -21.25 1.32
N GLU A 17 14.18 -21.98 0.21
CA GLU A 17 15.31 -22.51 -0.56
C GLU A 17 15.36 -22.05 -2.03
N ASP A 18 14.36 -21.28 -2.49
CA ASP A 18 14.28 -20.88 -3.90
C ASP A 18 14.78 -19.43 -4.11
N SER A 19 15.79 -19.26 -4.97
CA SER A 19 16.27 -17.94 -5.43
C SER A 19 15.30 -17.23 -6.41
N TYR A 20 14.15 -17.84 -6.71
CA TYR A 20 13.17 -17.37 -7.68
C TYR A 20 11.76 -17.41 -7.09
N PRO A 21 10.92 -16.39 -7.34
CA PRO A 21 9.54 -16.39 -6.89
C PRO A 21 8.76 -17.48 -7.65
N ASN A 22 8.11 -18.38 -6.91
CA ASN A 22 7.26 -19.39 -7.52
C ASN A 22 6.00 -18.75 -8.13
N PRO A 23 5.49 -19.27 -9.25
CA PRO A 23 4.21 -18.81 -9.80
C PRO A 23 3.11 -19.04 -8.75
N ILE A 24 2.36 -17.99 -8.44
CA ILE A 24 1.26 -18.04 -7.47
C ILE A 24 0.20 -19.00 -8.01
N ASN A 25 -0.11 -20.05 -7.26
CA ASN A 25 -1.18 -20.95 -7.63
C ASN A 25 -2.51 -20.39 -7.11
N TYR A 26 -3.57 -20.46 -7.91
CA TYR A 26 -4.87 -19.86 -7.59
C TYR A 26 -5.49 -20.45 -6.31
N GLU A 27 -5.11 -21.69 -5.98
CA GLU A 27 -5.57 -22.45 -4.81
C GLU A 27 -4.96 -21.94 -3.48
N ASP A 28 -3.83 -21.22 -3.51
CA ASP A 28 -3.18 -20.68 -2.30
C ASP A 28 -3.96 -19.51 -1.66
N PHE A 29 -4.99 -19.00 -2.36
CA PHE A 29 -5.79 -17.85 -1.93
C PHE A 29 -7.13 -18.22 -1.25
N GLU A 30 -7.54 -19.49 -1.26
CA GLU A 30 -8.88 -19.90 -0.78
C GLU A 30 -8.94 -20.38 0.67
N THR A 31 -7.80 -20.55 1.34
CA THR A 31 -7.79 -21.04 2.73
C THR A 31 -6.91 -20.16 3.60
N GLU A 32 -7.55 -19.61 4.64
CA GLU A 32 -6.98 -18.98 5.83
C GLU A 32 -6.79 -17.46 5.79
N SER A 33 -7.77 -16.77 6.37
CA SER A 33 -7.67 -15.51 7.10
C SER A 33 -6.73 -14.42 6.53
N ILE A 34 -7.37 -13.41 5.96
CA ILE A 34 -6.85 -12.08 5.56
C ILE A 34 -6.02 -11.35 6.66
N PHE A 35 -5.93 -11.90 7.89
CA PHE A 35 -5.36 -11.25 9.07
C PHE A 35 -3.90 -11.60 9.41
N HIS A 36 -3.26 -12.59 8.76
CA HIS A 36 -1.84 -12.93 9.01
C HIS A 36 -0.88 -12.53 7.87
N PHE A 37 -1.37 -12.00 6.76
CA PHE A 37 -0.59 -11.82 5.53
C PHE A 37 0.36 -10.62 5.49
N THR A 38 0.51 -9.81 6.54
CA THR A 38 1.36 -8.60 6.43
C THR A 38 2.85 -8.90 6.22
N SER A 39 3.31 -10.14 6.48
CA SER A 39 4.72 -10.52 6.32
C SER A 39 5.17 -10.80 4.89
N ASP A 40 4.25 -11.14 3.99
CA ASP A 40 4.59 -11.74 2.68
C ASP A 40 4.25 -10.82 1.49
N PHE A 41 3.85 -9.58 1.78
CA PHE A 41 3.67 -8.55 0.76
C PHE A 41 4.97 -7.77 0.55
N TYR A 42 5.45 -7.77 -0.69
CA TYR A 42 6.65 -7.05 -1.08
C TYR A 42 6.33 -5.89 -2.03
N PRO A 43 7.08 -4.78 -1.98
CA PRO A 43 6.91 -3.67 -2.91
C PRO A 43 7.09 -4.14 -4.35
N CYS A 44 6.15 -3.79 -5.21
CA CYS A 44 6.15 -4.19 -6.61
C CYS A 44 5.64 -3.06 -7.51
N THR A 45 6.00 -3.12 -8.80
CA THR A 45 5.52 -2.15 -9.80
C THR A 45 4.69 -2.87 -10.84
N VAL A 46 3.47 -2.42 -11.06
CA VAL A 46 2.62 -2.91 -12.14
C VAL A 46 3.05 -2.25 -13.45
N LEU A 47 3.53 -3.05 -14.40
CA LEU A 47 3.96 -2.59 -15.72
C LEU A 47 2.80 -2.52 -16.72
N SER A 48 1.92 -3.51 -16.71
CA SER A 48 0.78 -3.59 -17.63
C SER A 48 -0.36 -4.41 -17.04
N ARG A 49 -1.57 -4.17 -17.56
CA ARG A 49 -2.79 -4.94 -17.26
C ARG A 49 -3.16 -5.72 -18.52
N GLY A 50 -3.25 -7.04 -18.39
CA GLY A 50 -3.78 -7.93 -19.41
C GLY A 50 -5.32 -7.99 -19.40
N ASP A 51 -5.89 -8.60 -20.42
CA ASP A 51 -7.34 -8.59 -20.68
C ASP A 51 -8.16 -9.44 -19.69
N LEU A 52 -7.54 -10.45 -19.06
CA LEU A 52 -8.22 -11.48 -18.25
C LEU A 52 -8.06 -11.28 -16.73
N ASN A 53 -7.82 -10.05 -16.26
CA ASN A 53 -7.43 -9.72 -14.88
C ASN A 53 -6.03 -10.19 -14.47
N ASP A 54 -5.21 -10.45 -15.48
CA ASP A 54 -3.80 -10.74 -15.35
C ASP A 54 -2.99 -9.44 -15.34
N TYR A 55 -1.94 -9.38 -14.53
CA TYR A 55 -1.06 -8.23 -14.43
C TYR A 55 0.37 -8.63 -14.77
N ILE A 56 1.10 -7.71 -15.37
CA ILE A 56 2.56 -7.82 -15.51
C ILE A 56 3.17 -6.99 -14.39
N VAL A 57 3.92 -7.65 -13.51
CA VAL A 57 4.47 -7.02 -12.31
C VAL A 57 5.99 -7.14 -12.32
N LYS A 58 6.66 -6.06 -11.91
CA LYS A 58 8.09 -6.02 -11.65
C LYS A 58 8.36 -6.07 -10.15
N LEU A 59 9.15 -7.03 -9.70
CA LEU A 59 9.56 -7.19 -8.31
C LEU A 59 11.03 -6.79 -8.14
N LYS A 60 11.32 -5.93 -7.13
CA LYS A 60 12.68 -5.52 -6.72
C LYS A 60 13.62 -5.13 -7.87
N ASN A 61 13.08 -4.59 -8.95
CA ASN A 61 13.80 -4.27 -10.19
C ASN A 61 14.47 -5.41 -10.97
N GLU A 62 14.38 -6.65 -10.52
CA GLU A 62 15.11 -7.79 -11.10
C GLU A 62 14.21 -8.79 -11.81
N PHE A 63 12.98 -8.99 -11.33
CA PHE A 63 12.07 -10.01 -11.84
C PHE A 63 10.85 -9.38 -12.49
N VAL A 64 10.51 -9.83 -13.69
CA VAL A 64 9.25 -9.50 -14.37
C VAL A 64 8.40 -10.76 -14.41
N ILE A 65 7.21 -10.67 -13.83
CA ILE A 65 6.29 -11.79 -13.68
C ILE A 65 5.07 -11.51 -14.55
N LEU A 66 4.76 -12.48 -15.40
CA LEU A 66 3.62 -12.47 -16.30
C LEU A 66 2.44 -13.18 -15.64
N ASN A 67 1.22 -12.86 -16.08
CA ASN A 67 -0.01 -13.49 -15.62
C ASN A 67 -0.21 -13.43 -14.09
N PHE A 68 0.13 -12.29 -13.49
CA PHE A 68 0.04 -12.09 -12.05
C PHE A 68 -1.42 -11.84 -11.64
N PRO A 69 -1.99 -12.61 -10.71
CA PRO A 69 -3.41 -12.52 -10.39
C PRO A 69 -3.73 -11.23 -9.64
N ARG A 70 -4.85 -10.56 -10.01
CA ARG A 70 -5.32 -9.34 -9.33
C ARG A 70 -5.44 -9.48 -7.81
N LYS A 71 -5.87 -10.65 -7.31
CA LYS A 71 -6.08 -10.92 -5.89
C LYS A 71 -4.77 -10.87 -5.08
N ALA A 72 -3.63 -11.11 -5.73
CA ALA A 72 -2.31 -11.03 -5.11
C ALA A 72 -1.71 -9.63 -5.10
N ILE A 73 -2.41 -8.62 -5.64
CA ILE A 73 -1.97 -7.22 -5.60
C ILE A 73 -2.82 -6.45 -4.59
N MET A 74 -2.14 -5.83 -3.63
CA MET A 74 -2.73 -4.92 -2.67
C MET A 74 -2.34 -3.48 -3.03
N PHE A 75 -3.35 -2.61 -3.05
CA PHE A 75 -3.19 -1.18 -3.25
C PHE A 75 -3.49 -0.52 -1.92
N THR A 76 -2.49 0.10 -1.32
CA THR A 76 -2.60 0.81 -0.06
C THR A 76 -2.25 2.27 -0.28
N ASN A 77 -3.08 3.18 0.21
CA ASN A 77 -2.68 4.58 0.23
C ASN A 77 -1.48 4.72 1.17
N THR A 78 -0.51 5.53 0.76
CA THR A 78 0.59 5.90 1.65
C THR A 78 0.05 6.61 2.89
N GLU A 79 0.73 6.46 4.02
CA GLU A 79 0.33 7.20 5.22
C GLU A 79 0.39 8.71 4.92
N TYR A 80 -0.60 9.47 5.43
CA TYR A 80 -0.69 10.93 5.27
C TYR A 80 -0.92 11.46 3.84
N SER A 81 -1.35 10.63 2.89
CA SER A 81 -1.68 11.07 1.53
C SER A 81 -3.18 11.08 1.20
N SER A 82 -4.03 10.67 2.15
CA SER A 82 -5.47 10.84 2.01
C SER A 82 -5.89 12.31 2.17
N ASP A 83 -7.16 12.59 1.87
CA ASP A 83 -7.82 13.92 1.95
C ASP A 83 -7.65 14.67 3.29
N GLN A 84 -7.02 14.06 4.29
CA GLN A 84 -6.72 14.66 5.59
C GLN A 84 -5.48 15.57 5.57
N PHE A 85 -4.65 15.53 4.52
CA PHE A 85 -3.43 16.34 4.44
C PHE A 85 -3.24 16.94 3.04
N VAL A 86 -4.22 17.69 2.56
CA VAL A 86 -3.96 18.55 1.39
C VAL A 86 -3.17 19.77 1.90
N PRO A 87 -1.89 19.95 1.50
CA PRO A 87 -1.15 21.16 1.83
C PRO A 87 -1.96 22.37 1.33
N ASP A 88 -2.10 23.39 2.18
CA ASP A 88 -2.99 24.56 1.99
C ASP A 88 -4.51 24.33 2.07
N MET A 89 -5.02 23.14 2.42
CA MET A 89 -6.41 23.02 2.90
C MET A 89 -6.51 23.38 4.39
N PHE A 90 -6.39 24.67 4.65
CA PHE A 90 -6.98 25.42 5.75
C PHE A 90 -7.01 24.78 7.16
N ARG A 91 -6.11 25.27 8.02
CA ARG A 91 -6.53 25.72 9.35
C ARG A 91 -7.04 27.15 9.16
N HIS A 92 -8.36 27.37 9.24
CA HIS A 92 -8.82 28.73 9.44
C HIS A 92 -8.30 29.18 10.81
N GLU A 93 -7.82 30.41 10.90
CA GLU A 93 -7.56 31.00 12.20
C GLU A 93 -8.87 30.94 13.00
N MET A 94 -8.90 30.06 13.98
CA MET A 94 -9.96 30.09 14.98
C MET A 94 -9.49 31.18 15.93
N GLU A 95 -10.11 32.36 15.85
CA GLU A 95 -9.93 33.46 16.80
C GLU A 95 -10.45 33.05 18.18
N ILE A 96 -9.81 32.05 18.79
CA ILE A 96 -10.17 31.52 20.10
C ILE A 96 -9.67 32.54 21.13
N PRO A 97 -10.56 33.06 22.00
CA PRO A 97 -10.15 33.99 23.04
C PRO A 97 -9.10 33.35 23.97
N ASP A 98 -8.08 34.12 24.34
CA ASP A 98 -7.01 33.66 25.24
C ASP A 98 -7.55 33.16 26.60
N GLU A 99 -8.68 33.72 27.04
CA GLU A 99 -9.39 33.33 28.26
C GLU A 99 -9.88 31.88 28.27
N MET A 100 -9.96 31.22 27.10
CA MET A 100 -10.33 29.79 27.01
C MET A 100 -9.17 28.85 27.31
N PHE A 101 -7.92 29.32 27.28
CA PHE A 101 -6.76 28.48 27.54
C PHE A 101 -6.49 28.38 29.06
N PRO A 102 -6.32 27.17 29.61
CA PRO A 102 -5.90 27.01 30.99
C PRO A 102 -4.56 27.71 31.23
N GLU A 103 -4.42 28.41 32.36
CA GLU A 103 -3.19 29.13 32.73
C GLU A 103 -1.92 28.27 32.65
N LYS A 104 -2.04 26.97 32.93
CA LYS A 104 -0.92 26.02 32.89
C LYS A 104 -0.43 25.66 31.47
N TRP A 105 -1.20 26.03 30.44
CA TRP A 105 -0.85 25.79 29.04
C TRP A 105 -0.24 27.03 28.38
N MET A 106 -0.31 28.18 29.05
CA MET A 106 0.33 29.42 28.61
C MET A 106 1.78 29.44 29.11
N ASP A 107 2.71 29.71 28.20
CA ASP A 107 4.12 29.97 28.54
C ASP A 107 4.24 31.44 28.97
N LEU A 108 3.80 31.73 30.20
CA LEU A 108 3.79 33.06 30.82
C LEU A 108 5.19 33.50 31.28
#